data_AF-A0A3D1K2X4-F1
#
_entry.id   AF-A0A3D1K2X4-F1
#
_cell.length_a   1.000
_cell.length_b   1.000
_cell.length_c   1.000
_cell.angle_alpha   90.00
_cell.angle_beta   90.00
_cell.angle_gamma   90.00
#
_symmetry.space_group_name_H-M   'P 1'
#
loop_
_entity.id
_entity.type
_entity.pdbx_description
1 polymer ?
#
loop_
_entity_poly.entity_id
_entity_poly.type
_entity_poly.pdbx_seq_one_letter_code
_entity_poly.pdbx_strand_id
1 'polypeptide(L)'
;MSPSAALMLEKEIYPIIRNTIPRTARPMGSEDPEELVQDATASAAEMLEAMEKAGKEPLPHSIAYYSIQRTKSGRRSYGDIRTDVMSPGFQMDHDGPVCSMQEPAGDDEELTISDAIASKSEDTATKVLRALDWDAFLDTLDARKRRIVEEMMMGFGTGDIARLFSVSAARITQIKREIAQDIKEFMGDSILMDAGQESVWERDIRCLRERNEWRHMKVDRIDDPEQANISQAIFE
;
A
#
# COMPACT_ATOMS: atom_id res chain seq x y z
N MET A 1 -29.71 7.61 -22.48
CA MET A 1 -30.10 9.03 -22.58
C MET A 1 -30.92 9.27 -23.83
N SER A 2 -31.98 10.10 -23.77
CA SER A 2 -32.74 10.48 -24.96
C SER A 2 -31.97 11.46 -25.86
N PRO A 3 -32.32 11.57 -27.16
CA PRO A 3 -31.72 12.59 -28.05
C PRO A 3 -31.95 14.03 -27.57
N SER A 4 -33.06 14.29 -26.87
CA SER A 4 -33.36 15.61 -26.29
C SER A 4 -32.40 15.96 -25.16
N ALA A 5 -32.14 15.03 -24.25
CA ALA A 5 -31.17 15.24 -23.17
C ALA A 5 -29.73 15.36 -23.69
N ALA A 6 -29.37 14.64 -24.75
CA ALA A 6 -28.07 14.80 -25.40
C ALA A 6 -27.89 16.22 -25.98
N LEU A 7 -28.91 16.77 -26.63
CA LEU A 7 -28.90 18.15 -27.14
C LEU A 7 -28.81 19.19 -26.01
N MET A 8 -29.51 18.97 -24.90
CA MET A 8 -29.42 19.81 -23.70
C MET A 8 -28.02 19.79 -23.10
N LEU A 9 -27.40 18.61 -23.01
CA LEU A 9 -26.02 18.45 -22.53
C LEU A 9 -25.05 19.26 -23.40
N GLU A 10 -25.13 19.11 -24.72
CA GLU A 10 -24.24 19.76 -25.67
C GLU A 10 -24.42 21.28 -25.73
N LYS A 11 -25.67 21.77 -25.83
CA LYS A 11 -25.96 23.18 -26.13
C LYS A 11 -26.09 24.06 -24.90
N GLU A 12 -26.53 23.50 -23.77
CA GLU A 12 -26.86 24.30 -22.58
C GLU A 12 -25.89 24.04 -21.43
N ILE A 13 -25.56 22.77 -21.15
CA ILE A 13 -24.76 22.39 -19.97
C ILE A 13 -23.26 22.49 -20.25
N TYR A 14 -22.79 21.88 -21.34
CA TYR A 14 -21.36 21.82 -21.69
C TYR A 14 -20.69 23.20 -21.78
N PRO A 15 -21.30 24.26 -22.38
CA PRO A 15 -20.68 25.58 -22.40
C PRO A 15 -20.46 26.17 -21.01
N ILE A 16 -21.35 25.90 -20.05
CA ILE A 16 -21.21 26.35 -18.66
C ILE A 16 -20.02 25.65 -18.01
N ILE A 17 -19.95 24.32 -18.16
CA ILE A 17 -18.85 23.49 -17.62
C ILE A 17 -17.51 23.93 -18.21
N ARG A 18 -17.41 24.00 -19.54
CA ARG A 18 -16.18 24.36 -20.28
C ARG A 18 -15.62 25.72 -19.85
N ASN A 19 -16.48 26.70 -19.61
CA ASN A 19 -16.06 28.04 -19.21
C ASN A 19 -15.72 28.17 -17.71
N THR A 20 -16.26 27.29 -16.87
CA THR A 20 -16.18 27.42 -15.40
C THR A 20 -15.11 26.54 -14.78
N ILE A 21 -14.98 25.28 -15.22
CA ILE A 21 -14.08 24.28 -14.62
C ILE A 21 -12.62 24.75 -14.61
N PRO A 22 -12.03 25.25 -15.72
CA PRO A 22 -10.62 25.65 -15.74
C PRO A 22 -10.25 26.78 -14.76
N ARG A 23 -11.25 27.52 -14.25
CA ARG A 23 -11.07 28.65 -13.33
C ARG A 23 -11.35 28.31 -11.88
N THR A 24 -12.00 27.18 -11.61
CA THR A 24 -12.61 26.90 -10.30
C THR A 24 -12.26 25.53 -9.73
N ALA A 25 -12.00 24.53 -10.58
CA ALA A 25 -11.55 23.22 -10.14
C ALA A 25 -10.01 23.21 -10.08
N ARG A 26 -9.47 22.57 -9.04
CA ARG A 26 -8.03 22.32 -8.92
C ARG A 26 -7.71 20.98 -9.60
N PRO A 27 -6.81 20.95 -10.58
CA PRO A 27 -6.26 19.70 -11.09
C PRO A 27 -5.41 19.02 -10.01
N MET A 28 -5.53 17.69 -9.88
CA MET A 28 -4.76 16.89 -8.95
C MET A 28 -3.84 15.92 -9.70
N GLY A 29 -2.60 15.77 -9.24
CA GLY A 29 -1.61 14.92 -9.88
C GLY A 29 -1.34 15.34 -11.33
N SER A 30 -1.63 14.44 -12.27
CA SER A 30 -1.42 14.65 -13.71
C SER A 30 -2.64 15.16 -14.47
N GLU A 31 -3.74 15.48 -13.76
CA GLU A 31 -4.95 15.97 -14.41
C GLU A 31 -4.70 17.30 -15.13
N ASP A 32 -5.29 17.43 -16.32
CA ASP A 32 -5.34 18.72 -17.02
C ASP A 32 -6.75 19.36 -16.97
N PRO A 33 -6.87 20.67 -17.25
CA PRO A 33 -8.17 21.34 -17.24
C PRO A 33 -9.19 20.78 -18.27
N GLU A 34 -8.74 20.20 -19.38
CA GLU A 34 -9.62 19.64 -20.41
C GLU A 34 -10.19 18.28 -19.97
N GLU A 35 -9.38 17.45 -19.31
CA GLU A 35 -9.80 16.21 -18.65
C GLU A 35 -10.85 16.50 -17.58
N LEU A 36 -10.66 17.53 -16.76
CA LEU A 36 -11.66 17.94 -15.77
C LEU A 36 -12.96 18.41 -16.41
N VAL A 37 -12.90 19.06 -17.58
CA VAL A 37 -14.10 19.45 -18.33
C VAL A 37 -14.83 18.22 -18.86
N GLN A 38 -14.11 17.24 -19.40
CA GLN A 38 -14.69 15.96 -19.85
C GLN A 38 -15.32 15.19 -18.68
N ASP A 39 -14.63 15.09 -17.54
CA ASP A 39 -15.12 14.39 -16.34
C ASP A 39 -16.37 15.04 -15.75
N ALA A 40 -16.38 16.37 -15.66
CA ALA A 40 -17.56 17.13 -15.25
C ALA A 40 -18.73 16.93 -16.23
N THR A 41 -18.44 16.85 -17.54
CA THR A 41 -19.44 16.59 -18.59
C THR A 41 -20.00 15.17 -18.47
N ALA A 42 -19.16 14.17 -18.19
CA ALA A 42 -19.59 12.80 -17.93
C ALA A 42 -20.48 12.72 -16.67
N SER A 43 -20.10 13.42 -15.59
CA SER A 43 -20.93 13.53 -14.38
C SER A 43 -22.28 14.19 -14.67
N ALA A 44 -22.32 15.22 -15.52
CA ALA A 44 -23.57 15.86 -15.95
C ALA A 44 -24.44 14.92 -16.80
N ALA A 45 -23.83 14.12 -17.68
CA ALA A 45 -24.51 13.10 -18.47
C ALA A 45 -25.18 12.04 -17.58
N GLU A 46 -24.46 11.55 -16.57
CA GLU A 46 -25.00 10.61 -15.57
C GLU A 46 -26.22 11.22 -14.84
N MET A 47 -26.13 12.47 -14.41
CA MET A 47 -27.23 13.19 -13.77
C MET A 47 -28.46 13.32 -14.66
N LEU A 48 -28.26 13.68 -15.93
CA LEU A 48 -29.34 13.76 -16.91
C LEU A 48 -30.04 12.42 -17.08
N GLU A 49 -29.28 11.34 -17.29
CA GLU A 49 -29.84 10.01 -17.45
C GLU A 49 -30.61 9.55 -16.19
N ALA A 50 -30.10 9.85 -14.99
CA ALA A 50 -30.78 9.55 -13.74
C ALA A 50 -32.10 10.33 -13.60
N MET A 51 -32.13 11.60 -13.99
CA MET A 51 -33.35 12.42 -13.96
C MET A 51 -34.40 11.93 -14.98
N GLU A 52 -33.97 11.57 -16.20
CA GLU A 52 -34.85 10.98 -17.22
C GLU A 52 -35.48 9.67 -16.73
N LYS A 53 -34.67 8.77 -16.16
CA LYS A 53 -35.16 7.49 -15.60
C LYS A 53 -36.15 7.70 -14.45
N ALA A 54 -35.97 8.77 -13.67
CA ALA A 54 -36.88 9.15 -12.59
C ALA A 54 -38.13 9.91 -13.07
N GLY A 55 -38.26 10.19 -14.37
CA GLY A 55 -39.38 10.96 -14.94
C GLY A 55 -39.40 12.43 -14.51
N LYS A 56 -38.26 12.99 -14.12
CA LYS A 56 -38.12 14.39 -13.70
C LYS A 56 -37.58 15.24 -14.84
N GLU A 57 -38.11 16.44 -14.98
CA GLU A 57 -37.59 17.40 -15.97
C GLU A 57 -36.23 17.97 -15.50
N PRO A 58 -35.15 17.77 -16.28
CA PRO A 58 -33.83 18.27 -15.91
C PRO A 58 -33.72 19.77 -16.10
N LEU A 59 -33.20 20.48 -15.09
CA LEU A 59 -32.84 21.90 -15.18
C LEU A 59 -31.34 22.01 -15.54
N PRO A 60 -30.99 22.53 -16.74
CA PRO A 60 -29.61 22.56 -17.22
C PRO A 60 -28.63 23.24 -16.25
N HIS A 61 -29.00 24.42 -15.73
CA HIS A 61 -28.15 25.18 -14.80
C HIS A 61 -27.90 24.43 -13.49
N SER A 62 -28.90 23.71 -12.98
CA SER A 62 -28.76 22.91 -11.75
C SER A 62 -27.80 21.74 -11.98
N ILE A 63 -27.91 21.07 -13.13
CA ILE A 63 -27.02 19.94 -13.48
C ILE A 63 -25.59 20.43 -13.69
N ALA A 64 -25.40 21.55 -14.40
CA ALA A 64 -24.09 22.19 -14.54
C ALA A 64 -23.49 22.56 -13.17
N TYR A 65 -24.28 23.18 -12.30
CA TYR A 65 -23.84 23.55 -10.95
C TYR A 65 -23.37 22.34 -10.13
N TYR A 66 -24.17 21.28 -10.06
CA TYR A 66 -23.84 20.12 -9.26
C TYR A 66 -22.69 19.30 -9.84
N SER A 67 -22.57 19.19 -11.18
CA SER A 67 -21.42 18.55 -11.82
C SER A 67 -20.12 19.32 -11.52
N ILE A 68 -20.13 20.65 -11.64
CA ILE A 68 -18.99 21.49 -11.24
C ILE A 68 -18.64 21.30 -9.76
N GLN A 69 -19.64 21.26 -8.89
CA GLN A 69 -19.42 21.08 -7.45
C GLN A 69 -18.87 19.69 -7.09
N ARG A 70 -19.23 18.63 -7.84
CA ARG A 70 -18.58 17.32 -7.71
C ARG A 70 -17.09 17.42 -8.03
N THR A 71 -16.75 17.97 -9.19
CA THR A 71 -15.35 18.10 -9.62
C THR A 71 -14.53 18.95 -8.64
N LYS A 72 -15.09 20.05 -8.13
CA LYS A 72 -14.44 20.90 -7.12
C LYS A 72 -14.19 20.22 -5.78
N SER A 73 -15.02 19.25 -5.40
CA SER A 73 -14.83 18.49 -4.15
C SER A 73 -13.90 17.27 -4.31
N GLY A 74 -13.25 17.15 -5.47
CA GLY A 74 -12.37 16.02 -5.80
C GLY A 74 -13.14 14.78 -6.25
N ARG A 75 -14.47 14.82 -6.39
CA ARG A 75 -15.21 13.68 -6.95
C ARG A 75 -15.05 13.66 -8.45
N ARG A 76 -14.79 12.47 -9.00
CA ARG A 76 -14.71 12.20 -10.44
C ARG A 76 -15.79 11.23 -10.88
N SER A 77 -16.08 11.20 -12.18
CA SER A 77 -17.14 10.37 -12.78
C SER A 77 -16.88 8.86 -12.66
N TYR A 78 -15.62 8.45 -12.50
CA TYR A 78 -15.20 7.04 -12.41
C TYR A 78 -15.31 6.41 -10.99
N GLY A 79 -16.04 7.05 -10.07
CA GLY A 79 -16.39 6.44 -8.77
C GLY A 79 -15.28 6.52 -7.73
N ASP A 80 -14.73 7.72 -7.56
CA ASP A 80 -13.62 7.97 -6.65
C ASP A 80 -14.02 7.92 -5.16
N ILE A 81 -13.20 7.27 -4.33
CA ILE A 81 -13.45 7.10 -2.89
C ILE A 81 -12.40 7.85 -2.07
N ARG A 82 -12.87 8.67 -1.12
CA ARG A 82 -11.99 9.45 -0.22
C ARG A 82 -11.18 8.62 0.77
N THR A 83 -11.24 7.29 0.72
CA THR A 83 -10.36 6.41 1.50
C THR A 83 -9.13 5.98 0.72
N ASP A 84 -9.15 6.14 -0.61
CA ASP A 84 -7.98 5.88 -1.44
C ASP A 84 -7.05 7.08 -1.39
N VAL A 85 -5.79 6.85 -1.02
CA VAL A 85 -4.75 7.88 -0.92
C VAL A 85 -4.53 8.58 -2.27
N MET A 86 -4.75 7.87 -3.37
CA MET A 86 -4.59 8.41 -4.72
C MET A 86 -5.82 9.18 -5.21
N SER A 87 -6.94 9.12 -4.50
CA SER A 87 -8.16 9.85 -4.89
C SER A 87 -7.93 11.37 -4.86
N PRO A 88 -8.35 12.13 -5.90
CA PRO A 88 -8.35 13.58 -5.84
C PRO A 88 -9.06 14.13 -4.59
N GLY A 89 -10.12 13.47 -4.12
CA GLY A 89 -10.80 13.84 -2.88
C GLY A 89 -9.90 13.75 -1.64
N PHE A 90 -9.17 12.65 -1.45
CA PHE A 90 -8.24 12.49 -0.33
C PHE A 90 -7.05 13.44 -0.45
N GLN A 91 -6.47 13.55 -1.65
CA GLN A 91 -5.35 14.47 -1.90
C GLN A 91 -5.71 15.94 -1.69
N MET A 92 -6.99 16.34 -1.83
CA MET A 92 -7.44 17.70 -1.50
C MET A 92 -7.65 17.92 0.00
N ASP A 93 -8.05 16.87 0.73
CA ASP A 93 -8.31 16.94 2.17
C ASP A 93 -6.99 16.91 2.98
N HIS A 94 -5.90 16.37 2.40
CA HIS A 94 -4.61 16.18 3.05
C HIS A 94 -3.48 16.91 2.32
N ASP A 95 -2.56 17.52 3.05
CA ASP A 95 -1.43 18.25 2.46
C ASP A 95 -0.31 17.27 2.05
N GLY A 96 -0.16 17.04 0.74
CA GLY A 96 0.94 16.26 0.16
C GLY A 96 1.01 14.77 0.54
N PRO A 97 -0.08 13.97 0.50
CA PRO A 97 -0.02 12.56 0.86
C PRO A 97 0.75 11.68 -0.15
N VAL A 98 0.94 12.17 -1.37
CA VAL A 98 1.62 11.47 -2.46
C VAL A 98 2.67 12.42 -3.05
N CYS A 99 3.90 11.93 -3.13
CA CYS A 99 5.02 12.60 -3.80
C CYS A 99 5.53 11.70 -4.93
N SER A 100 6.14 12.31 -5.94
CA SER A 100 6.86 11.59 -6.97
C SER A 100 8.13 10.95 -6.39
N MET A 101 8.42 9.72 -6.80
CA MET A 101 9.68 9.08 -6.40
C MET A 101 10.92 9.80 -6.97
N GLN A 102 10.74 10.64 -7.99
CA GLN A 102 11.79 11.44 -8.60
C GLN A 102 11.95 12.82 -7.95
N GLU A 103 11.13 13.17 -6.95
CA GLU A 103 11.36 14.39 -6.18
C GLU A 103 12.71 14.31 -5.43
N PRO A 104 13.40 15.44 -5.24
CA PRO A 104 14.66 15.48 -4.52
C PRO A 104 14.44 15.13 -3.04
N ALA A 105 15.37 14.34 -2.49
CA ALA A 105 15.36 13.91 -1.11
C ALA A 105 16.26 14.83 -0.26
N GLY A 106 15.65 15.92 0.24
CA GLY A 106 16.35 16.93 1.06
C GLY A 106 16.92 18.07 0.23
N ASP A 107 17.97 18.70 0.72
CA ASP A 107 18.59 19.89 0.08
C ASP A 107 19.55 19.53 -1.07
N ASP A 108 19.79 18.23 -1.30
CA ASP A 108 20.66 17.74 -2.37
C ASP A 108 19.81 17.33 -3.58
N GLU A 109 19.87 18.12 -4.65
CA GLU A 109 19.10 17.89 -5.87
C GLU A 109 19.54 16.62 -6.63
N GLU A 110 20.69 16.01 -6.31
CA GLU A 110 21.16 14.79 -6.97
C GLU A 110 20.51 13.51 -6.41
N LEU A 111 20.09 13.51 -5.15
CA LEU A 111 19.49 12.33 -4.51
C LEU A 111 17.96 12.40 -4.65
N THR A 112 17.34 11.40 -5.26
CA THR A 112 15.87 11.34 -5.33
C THR A 112 15.28 10.53 -4.17
N ILE A 113 13.98 10.69 -3.92
CA ILE A 113 13.24 9.85 -2.97
C ILE A 113 13.42 8.35 -3.33
N SER A 114 13.44 8.01 -4.61
CA SER A 114 13.68 6.64 -5.08
C SER A 114 15.02 6.08 -4.61
N ASP A 115 16.06 6.92 -4.58
CA ASP A 115 17.40 6.50 -4.18
C ASP A 115 17.52 6.39 -2.66
N ALA A 116 16.75 7.21 -1.92
CA ALA A 116 16.71 7.19 -0.46
C ALA A 116 15.89 6.02 0.12
N ILE A 117 14.96 5.45 -0.65
CA ILE A 117 14.13 4.33 -0.18
C ILE A 117 14.94 3.03 -0.22
N ALA A 118 15.36 2.57 0.95
CA ALA A 118 16.00 1.27 1.09
C ALA A 118 15.05 0.12 0.71
N SER A 119 15.54 -0.82 -0.09
CA SER A 119 14.83 -2.07 -0.35
C SER A 119 14.69 -2.87 0.95
N LYS A 120 13.50 -3.41 1.22
CA LYS A 120 13.26 -4.37 2.31
C LYS A 120 13.68 -5.80 1.94
N SER A 121 14.21 -6.01 0.74
CA SER A 121 14.70 -7.33 0.35
C SER A 121 15.97 -7.65 1.15
N GLU A 122 16.05 -8.88 1.65
CA GLU A 122 17.27 -9.39 2.27
C GLU A 122 18.48 -9.21 1.35
N ASP A 123 19.60 -8.79 1.95
CA ASP A 123 20.86 -8.55 1.25
C ASP A 123 21.37 -9.81 0.52
N THR A 124 22.00 -9.59 -0.64
CA THR A 124 22.49 -10.67 -1.47
C THR A 124 23.64 -11.43 -0.79
N ALA A 125 24.51 -10.74 -0.05
CA ALA A 125 25.59 -11.42 0.67
C ALA A 125 25.02 -12.34 1.76
N THR A 126 24.00 -11.90 2.50
CA THR A 126 23.30 -12.73 3.48
C THR A 126 22.67 -13.97 2.84
N LYS A 127 22.01 -13.82 1.68
CA LYS A 127 21.43 -14.96 0.94
C LYS A 127 22.50 -15.96 0.51
N VAL A 128 23.63 -15.47 0.00
CA VAL A 128 24.75 -16.29 -0.45
C VAL A 128 25.40 -17.02 0.73
N LEU A 129 25.66 -16.33 1.84
CA LEU A 129 26.22 -16.94 3.05
C LEU A 129 25.32 -18.06 3.57
N ARG A 130 24.02 -17.83 3.68
CA ARG A 130 23.06 -18.87 4.09
C ARG A 130 23.08 -20.07 3.15
N ALA A 131 23.17 -19.84 1.84
CA ALA A 131 23.26 -20.93 0.87
C ALA A 131 24.56 -21.74 1.04
N LEU A 132 25.70 -21.07 1.23
CA LEU A 132 26.98 -21.71 1.48
C LEU A 132 26.98 -22.52 2.78
N ASP A 133 26.45 -21.96 3.87
CA ASP A 133 26.32 -22.65 5.16
C ASP A 133 25.42 -23.88 5.04
N TRP A 134 24.35 -23.78 4.25
CA TRP A 134 23.43 -24.88 3.99
C TRP A 134 24.07 -25.99 3.16
N ASP A 135 24.78 -25.65 2.08
CA ASP A 135 25.50 -26.61 1.26
C ASP A 135 26.59 -27.33 2.06
N ALA A 136 27.36 -26.59 2.86
CA ALA A 136 28.36 -27.16 3.76
C ALA A 136 27.75 -28.11 4.79
N PHE A 137 26.59 -27.76 5.36
CA PHE A 137 25.86 -28.65 6.27
C PHE A 137 25.37 -29.93 5.56
N LEU A 138 24.79 -29.82 4.36
CA LEU A 138 24.32 -30.97 3.59
C LEU A 138 25.44 -31.95 3.24
N ASP A 139 26.67 -31.46 3.08
CA ASP A 139 27.85 -32.30 2.84
C ASP A 139 28.30 -33.09 4.09
N THR A 140 27.87 -32.69 5.28
CA THR A 140 28.10 -33.47 6.53
C THR A 140 27.12 -34.63 6.72
N LEU A 141 25.98 -34.59 6.03
CA LEU A 141 24.92 -35.58 6.17
C LEU A 141 25.18 -36.85 5.35
N ASP A 142 24.71 -37.99 5.83
CA ASP A 142 24.67 -39.20 5.03
C ASP A 142 23.69 -39.05 3.85
N ALA A 143 23.89 -39.86 2.79
CA ALA A 143 23.09 -39.77 1.57
C ALA A 143 21.58 -39.89 1.82
N ARG A 144 21.20 -40.62 2.88
CA ARG A 144 19.79 -40.80 3.26
C ARG A 144 19.21 -39.56 3.91
N LYS A 145 19.86 -38.98 4.92
CA LYS A 145 19.40 -37.74 5.58
C LYS A 145 19.40 -36.59 4.58
N ARG A 146 20.45 -36.46 3.75
CA ARG A 146 20.52 -35.45 2.68
C ARG A 146 19.30 -35.51 1.77
N ARG A 147 18.95 -36.71 1.26
CA ARG A 147 17.78 -36.87 0.40
C ARG A 147 16.48 -36.52 1.13
N ILE A 148 16.34 -36.88 2.41
CA ILE A 148 15.15 -36.51 3.20
C ILE A 148 15.03 -34.99 3.32
N VAL A 149 16.13 -34.28 3.55
CA VAL A 149 16.14 -32.80 3.62
C VAL A 149 15.73 -32.19 2.28
N GLU A 150 16.28 -32.66 1.16
CA GLU A 150 15.93 -32.19 -0.19
C GLU A 150 14.42 -32.35 -0.47
N GLU A 151 13.84 -33.52 -0.15
CA GLU A 151 12.40 -33.76 -0.32
C GLU A 151 11.56 -32.85 0.58
N MET A 152 12.03 -32.55 1.80
CA MET A 152 11.36 -31.58 2.67
C MET A 152 11.44 -30.15 2.11
N MET A 153 12.57 -29.75 1.53
CA MET A 153 12.73 -28.42 0.91
C MET A 153 11.82 -28.24 -0.31
N MET A 154 11.51 -29.32 -1.02
CA MET A 154 10.52 -29.32 -2.12
C MET A 154 9.06 -29.25 -1.61
N GLY A 155 8.82 -29.32 -0.29
CA GLY A 155 7.51 -29.19 0.32
C GLY A 155 6.76 -30.51 0.54
N PHE A 156 7.42 -31.67 0.39
CA PHE A 156 6.78 -32.96 0.66
C PHE A 156 6.48 -33.16 2.16
N GLY A 157 5.29 -33.69 2.45
CA GLY A 157 4.87 -33.99 3.82
C GLY A 157 5.58 -35.22 4.38
N THR A 158 5.62 -35.34 5.72
CA THR A 158 6.21 -36.50 6.43
C THR A 158 5.65 -37.84 5.94
N GLY A 159 4.36 -37.89 5.59
CA GLY A 159 3.70 -39.09 5.08
C GLY A 159 4.11 -39.47 3.66
N ASP A 160 4.41 -38.51 2.81
CA ASP A 160 4.84 -38.74 1.42
C ASP A 160 6.28 -39.24 1.40
N ILE A 161 7.15 -38.59 2.20
CA ILE A 161 8.53 -39.01 2.42
C ILE A 161 8.56 -40.43 3.02
N ALA A 162 7.68 -40.75 3.97
CA ALA A 162 7.60 -42.09 4.55
C ALA A 162 7.34 -43.17 3.49
N ARG A 163 6.43 -42.90 2.53
CA ARG A 163 6.17 -43.81 1.40
C ARG A 163 7.36 -43.91 0.46
N LEU A 164 7.98 -42.77 0.11
CA LEU A 164 9.13 -42.70 -0.79
C LEU A 164 10.30 -43.54 -0.28
N PHE A 165 10.55 -43.49 1.03
CA PHE A 165 11.64 -44.22 1.69
C PHE A 165 11.22 -45.58 2.27
N SER A 166 9.97 -46.02 2.04
CA SER A 166 9.41 -47.28 2.56
C SER A 166 9.61 -47.46 4.07
N VAL A 167 9.35 -46.41 4.86
CA VAL A 167 9.43 -46.41 6.32
C VAL A 167 8.16 -45.86 6.95
N SER A 168 8.02 -46.01 8.27
CA SER A 168 6.91 -45.40 8.98
C SER A 168 7.08 -43.87 9.08
N ALA A 169 5.95 -43.15 9.12
CA ALA A 169 5.95 -41.71 9.36
C ALA A 169 6.61 -41.33 10.69
N ALA A 170 6.49 -42.19 11.71
CA ALA A 170 7.18 -42.01 12.99
C ALA A 170 8.71 -42.03 12.83
N ARG A 171 9.25 -42.91 11.97
CA ARG A 171 10.70 -42.95 11.72
C ARG A 171 11.18 -41.69 10.98
N ILE A 172 10.41 -41.16 10.02
CA ILE A 172 10.74 -39.87 9.39
C ILE A 172 10.75 -38.74 10.42
N THR A 173 9.76 -38.69 11.31
CA THR A 173 9.74 -37.70 12.41
C THR A 173 10.96 -37.82 13.32
N GLN A 174 11.42 -39.05 13.60
CA GLN A 174 12.65 -39.25 14.38
C GLN A 174 13.88 -38.73 13.62
N ILE A 175 14.01 -39.04 12.33
CA ILE A 175 15.11 -38.56 11.50
C ILE A 175 15.10 -37.02 11.41
N LYS A 176 13.93 -36.38 11.32
CA LYS A 176 13.81 -34.92 11.37
C LYS A 176 14.35 -34.32 12.67
N ARG A 177 14.12 -35.00 13.80
CA ARG A 177 14.67 -34.57 15.10
C ARG A 177 16.18 -34.77 15.16
N GLU A 178 16.69 -35.88 14.62
CA GLU A 178 18.13 -36.12 14.49
C GLU A 178 18.78 -35.02 13.64
N ILE A 179 18.25 -34.72 12.44
CA ILE A 179 18.74 -33.64 11.57
C ILE A 179 18.65 -32.27 12.28
N ALA A 180 17.56 -31.98 12.98
CA ALA A 180 17.43 -30.72 13.72
C ALA A 180 18.48 -30.58 14.82
N GLN A 181 18.91 -31.68 15.44
CA GLN A 181 20.02 -31.69 16.38
C GLN A 181 21.36 -31.48 15.67
N ASP A 182 21.58 -32.17 14.55
CA ASP A 182 22.78 -32.00 13.71
C ASP A 182 22.94 -30.54 13.24
N ILE A 183 21.84 -29.87 12.87
CA ILE A 183 21.82 -28.44 12.49
C ILE A 183 22.27 -27.55 13.64
N LYS A 184 21.77 -27.79 14.87
CA LYS A 184 22.18 -27.01 16.04
C LYS A 184 23.64 -27.21 16.40
N GLU A 185 24.14 -28.43 16.26
CA GLU A 185 25.54 -28.74 16.50
C GLU A 185 26.46 -28.08 15.46
N PHE A 186 26.04 -28.01 14.20
CA PHE A 186 26.81 -27.40 13.12
C PHE A 186 26.75 -25.85 13.11
N MET A 187 25.55 -25.28 13.26
CA MET A 187 25.28 -23.84 13.11
C MET A 187 25.17 -23.09 14.45
N GLY A 188 25.14 -23.80 15.57
CA GLY A 188 24.96 -23.24 16.91
C GLY A 188 23.52 -23.33 17.44
N ASP A 189 23.40 -23.36 18.77
CA ASP A 189 22.10 -23.51 19.46
C ASP A 189 21.15 -22.32 19.26
N SER A 190 21.71 -21.13 18.97
CA SER A 190 20.95 -19.90 18.74
C SER A 190 20.44 -19.74 17.32
N ILE A 191 20.77 -20.63 16.38
CA ILE A 191 20.48 -20.44 14.95
C ILE A 191 18.99 -20.17 14.66
N LEU A 192 18.08 -20.80 15.41
CA LEU A 192 16.64 -20.57 15.26
C LEU A 192 16.19 -19.21 15.81
N MET A 193 16.87 -18.69 16.83
CA MET A 193 16.63 -17.33 17.32
C MET A 193 17.24 -16.32 16.35
N ASP A 194 18.47 -16.55 15.91
CA ASP A 194 19.21 -15.65 15.03
C ASP A 194 18.54 -15.53 13.65
N ALA A 195 18.03 -16.64 13.10
CA ALA A 195 17.27 -16.62 11.84
C ALA A 195 15.94 -15.85 11.93
N GLY A 196 15.38 -15.71 13.14
CA GLY A 196 14.16 -14.95 13.39
C GLY A 196 14.41 -13.53 13.90
N GLN A 197 15.66 -13.13 14.16
CA GLN A 197 15.96 -11.79 14.64
C GLN A 197 15.88 -10.78 13.50
N GLU A 198 15.14 -9.70 13.77
CA GLU A 198 15.18 -8.50 12.95
C GLU A 198 16.59 -7.88 13.02
N SER A 199 17.06 -7.36 11.89
CA SER A 199 18.35 -6.71 11.84
C SER A 199 18.35 -5.42 12.70
N VAL A 200 19.49 -5.08 13.30
CA VAL A 200 19.59 -3.95 14.24
C VAL A 200 19.18 -2.63 13.58
N TRP A 201 19.57 -2.42 12.33
CA TRP A 201 19.24 -1.19 11.60
C TRP A 201 17.74 -1.09 11.27
N GLU A 202 17.07 -2.20 10.91
CA GLU A 202 15.62 -2.22 10.70
C GLU A 202 14.87 -1.87 11.98
N ARG A 203 15.29 -2.47 13.09
CA ARG A 203 14.76 -2.16 14.42
C ARG A 203 14.94 -0.68 14.76
N ASP A 204 16.13 -0.14 14.52
CA ASP A 204 16.45 1.26 14.81
C ASP A 204 15.61 2.22 13.95
N ILE A 205 15.45 1.92 12.65
CA ILE A 205 14.56 2.69 11.75
C ILE A 205 13.11 2.63 12.24
N ARG A 206 12.61 1.46 12.64
CA ARG A 206 11.25 1.33 13.19
C ARG A 206 11.09 2.18 14.45
N CYS A 207 12.01 2.08 15.41
CA CYS A 207 11.97 2.88 16.63
C CYS A 207 12.05 4.39 16.35
N LEU A 208 12.83 4.80 15.33
CA LEU A 208 12.88 6.20 14.88
C LEU A 208 11.54 6.66 14.29
N ARG A 209 10.89 5.82 13.46
CA ARG A 209 9.56 6.10 12.89
C ARG A 209 8.52 6.24 13.98
N GLU A 210 8.42 5.27 14.89
CA GLU A 210 7.52 5.32 16.04
C GLU A 210 7.75 6.62 16.82
N ARG A 211 9.01 6.96 17.15
CA ARG A 211 9.34 8.20 17.86
C ARG A 211 8.90 9.46 17.11
N ASN A 212 9.01 9.49 15.78
CA ASN A 212 8.56 10.62 14.96
C ASN A 212 7.04 10.71 14.89
N GLU A 213 6.33 9.59 14.73
CA GLU A 213 4.87 9.52 14.81
C GLU A 213 4.36 10.06 16.15
N TRP A 214 5.02 9.66 17.26
CA TRP A 214 4.75 10.20 18.59
C TRP A 214 4.96 11.72 18.69
N ARG A 215 5.94 12.29 17.95
CA ARG A 215 6.16 13.73 17.91
C ARG A 215 5.06 14.45 17.15
N HIS A 216 4.64 13.92 16.00
CA HIS A 216 3.54 14.48 15.22
C HIS A 216 2.20 14.40 15.99
N MET A 217 1.89 13.26 16.62
CA MET A 217 0.73 13.13 17.51
C MET A 217 0.75 14.09 18.70
N LYS A 218 1.94 14.47 19.22
CA LYS A 218 2.03 15.46 20.30
C LYS A 218 1.75 16.87 19.79
N VAL A 219 2.18 17.22 18.59
CA VAL A 219 1.89 18.53 17.98
C VAL A 219 0.38 18.65 17.75
N ASP A 220 -0.25 17.64 17.15
CA ASP A 220 -1.69 17.65 16.86
C ASP A 220 -2.57 17.67 18.13
N ARG A 221 -2.07 17.17 19.27
CA ARG A 221 -2.81 17.16 20.55
C ARG A 221 -2.59 18.40 21.43
N ILE A 222 -1.56 19.19 21.19
CA ILE A 222 -1.30 20.42 21.96
C ILE A 222 -2.18 21.57 21.45
N ASP A 223 -2.59 21.53 20.18
CA ASP A 223 -3.42 22.57 19.56
C ASP A 223 -4.93 22.37 19.74
N ASP A 224 -5.36 21.33 20.47
CA ASP A 224 -6.77 21.10 20.85
C ASP A 224 -7.02 21.54 22.32
N PRO A 225 -7.59 22.75 22.56
CA PRO A 225 -7.76 23.31 23.89
C PRO A 225 -8.70 22.50 24.81
N GLU A 226 -9.51 21.58 24.26
CA GLU A 226 -10.39 20.74 25.08
C GLU A 226 -9.63 19.58 25.77
N GLN A 227 -8.51 19.10 25.21
CA GLN A 227 -7.79 17.94 25.77
C GLN A 227 -6.70 18.29 26.80
N ALA A 228 -6.24 19.56 26.85
CA ALA A 228 -5.30 20.02 27.87
C ALA A 228 -5.84 19.82 29.30
N ASN A 229 -7.17 19.91 29.48
CA ASN A 229 -7.83 19.74 30.78
C ASN A 229 -7.89 18.28 31.26
N ILE A 230 -7.82 17.30 30.36
CA ILE A 230 -7.90 15.87 30.73
C ILE A 230 -6.59 15.40 31.38
N SER A 231 -5.45 15.97 30.97
CA SER A 231 -4.14 15.63 31.53
C SER A 231 -3.94 16.16 32.95
N GLN A 232 -4.58 17.28 33.31
CA GLN A 232 -4.55 17.84 34.67
C GLN A 232 -5.48 17.09 35.63
N ALA A 233 -6.63 16.61 35.16
CA ALA A 233 -7.61 15.91 36.00
C ALA A 233 -7.22 14.46 36.39
N ILE A 234 -6.16 13.89 35.80
CA ILE A 234 -5.67 12.54 36.12
C ILE A 234 -4.58 12.57 37.21
N PHE A 235 -4.04 13.74 37.54
CA PHE A 235 -2.96 13.92 38.53
C PHE A 235 -3.36 14.79 39.74
N GLU A 236 -4.66 15.02 39.95
CA GLU A 236 -5.26 15.48 41.22
C GLU A 236 -6.13 14.35 41.83
#